data_AF-A0AAE9A5M5-F1
#
_entry.id   AF-A0AAE9A5M5-F1
#
_cell.length_a   1.000
_cell.length_b   1.000
_cell.length_c   1.000
_cell.angle_alpha   90.00
_cell.angle_beta   90.00
_cell.angle_gamma   90.00
#
_symmetry.space_group_name_H-M   'P 1'
#
loop_
_entity.id
_entity.type
_entity.pdbx_description
1 polymer ?
#
loop_
_entity_poly.entity_id
_entity_poly.type
_entity_poly.pdbx_seq_one_letter_code
_entity_poly.pdbx_strand_id
1 'polypeptide(L)'
;MHACLSESISQHFKNRINGITVEFLNLEIILQLYLLNLNSGFLTINFQSDSNPSFYFLGGENSRIIWKNENFQSCFWNLFGALLMDFEGFLDIFEIKNWMISDFQFLRNLLKQRNNKLQVYNFSVTNFDKDGLKSILQFLKIQKIKSDQKIDFANFMQSAEKSRKILENPLIMKNVLEDLDFFEIECLRKVSQNVRSCIEIVKPDPKIRKISLKFQDSNFIPMDICSKFLENLSIFYQKTWDGYSVNRTSFDGPCDLSKIFLSDFEQILKNQRVPIELLDIQGSNEQFMDIVLGNCSSKFFGRVQVQNLSLQRLTDCQVFQILQFIDSKFLETITIMDAVKSFNLDDFSKLDQWKMAKQLTIEGFSISTPIQNLDIFNFSKMDIKVSDISMEDIIHLKAKFLESATVIKLKINFERFTNSENIQNFLGRPYSQKPHNSIWFIRIPDSQKCLHLNYVISRFFIFTRFNASCIPEDAFPDQLEYQI
;
A
#
# COMPACT_ATOMS: atom_id res chain seq x y z
N MET A 1 14.30 -28.60 -32.73
CA MET A 1 15.42 -28.99 -31.84
C MET A 1 15.94 -27.82 -31.00
N HIS A 2 16.25 -26.65 -31.58
CA HIS A 2 16.67 -25.43 -30.86
C HIS A 2 15.68 -24.97 -29.75
N ALA A 3 14.40 -24.81 -30.08
CA ALA A 3 13.37 -24.40 -29.11
C ALA A 3 13.07 -25.49 -28.06
N CYS A 4 13.12 -26.76 -28.46
CA CYS A 4 12.81 -27.87 -27.54
C CYS A 4 13.82 -28.03 -26.41
N LEU A 5 15.11 -27.72 -26.59
CA LEU A 5 16.11 -27.87 -25.51
C LEU A 5 16.02 -26.73 -24.49
N SER A 6 15.78 -25.49 -24.94
CA SER A 6 15.50 -24.36 -24.04
C SER A 6 14.17 -24.50 -23.30
N GLU A 7 13.14 -25.07 -23.94
CA GLU A 7 11.84 -25.36 -23.30
C GLU A 7 11.89 -26.62 -22.41
N SER A 8 12.68 -27.65 -22.77
CA SER A 8 12.79 -28.90 -21.99
C SER A 8 13.66 -28.76 -20.74
N ILE A 9 14.50 -27.73 -20.63
CA ILE A 9 15.19 -27.34 -19.37
C ILE A 9 14.19 -26.64 -18.44
N SER A 10 13.06 -27.31 -18.19
CA SER A 10 11.93 -26.81 -17.40
C SER A 10 12.37 -26.24 -16.04
N GLN A 11 11.49 -25.50 -15.36
CA GLN A 11 11.70 -25.02 -13.99
C GLN A 11 12.25 -26.12 -13.04
N HIS A 12 11.92 -27.40 -13.27
CA HIS A 12 12.45 -28.52 -12.48
C HIS A 12 13.94 -28.82 -12.69
N PHE A 13 14.51 -28.52 -13.86
CA PHE A 13 15.93 -28.74 -14.14
C PHE A 13 16.80 -27.60 -13.58
N LYS A 14 16.33 -26.35 -13.66
CA LYS A 14 17.03 -25.17 -13.11
C LYS A 14 17.26 -25.29 -11.59
N ASN A 15 16.26 -25.75 -10.84
CA ASN A 15 16.35 -25.92 -9.38
C ASN A 15 17.34 -27.01 -8.94
N ARG A 16 17.81 -27.86 -9.86
CA ARG A 16 18.81 -28.89 -9.58
C ARG A 16 20.23 -28.45 -9.89
N ILE A 17 20.42 -27.32 -10.57
CA ILE A 17 21.76 -26.80 -10.88
C ILE A 17 22.37 -26.25 -9.59
N ASN A 18 23.47 -26.87 -9.17
CA ASN A 18 24.27 -26.43 -8.02
C ASN A 18 25.60 -25.82 -8.45
N GLY A 19 26.00 -25.97 -9.72
CA GLY A 19 27.21 -25.32 -10.20
C GLY A 19 27.25 -25.17 -11.70
N ILE A 20 28.03 -24.20 -12.15
CA ILE A 20 28.23 -23.90 -13.57
C ILE A 20 29.71 -23.64 -13.83
N THR A 21 30.25 -24.25 -14.87
CA THR A 21 31.56 -23.88 -15.42
C THR A 21 31.40 -23.47 -16.88
N VAL A 22 32.00 -22.35 -17.26
CA VAL A 22 32.05 -21.89 -18.65
C VAL A 22 33.48 -21.64 -19.06
N GLU A 23 33.90 -22.32 -20.11
CA GLU A 23 35.23 -22.16 -20.72
C GLU A 23 35.08 -21.78 -22.19
N PHE A 24 35.67 -20.63 -22.55
CA PHE A 24 35.78 -20.21 -23.95
C PHE A 24 37.10 -20.70 -24.53
N LEU A 25 37.03 -21.31 -25.70
CA LEU A 25 38.18 -21.74 -26.49
C LEU A 25 38.03 -21.15 -27.91
N ASN A 26 39.11 -21.13 -28.68
CA ASN A 26 39.13 -20.43 -29.98
C ASN A 26 38.03 -20.88 -30.95
N LEU A 27 37.63 -22.16 -30.92
CA LEU A 27 36.63 -22.74 -31.82
C LEU A 27 35.48 -23.46 -31.10
N GLU A 28 35.44 -23.37 -29.77
CA GLU A 28 34.41 -24.03 -28.97
C GLU A 28 34.10 -23.30 -27.66
N ILE A 29 32.88 -23.47 -27.14
CA ILE A 29 32.48 -23.09 -25.78
C ILE A 29 32.07 -24.35 -25.04
N ILE A 30 32.64 -24.57 -23.87
CA ILE A 30 32.32 -25.69 -22.99
C ILE A 30 31.49 -25.16 -21.83
N LEU A 31 30.25 -25.63 -21.73
CA LEU A 31 29.35 -25.37 -20.60
C LEU A 31 29.19 -26.66 -19.79
N GLN A 32 29.58 -26.63 -18.51
CA GLN A 32 29.35 -27.74 -17.58
C GLN A 32 28.31 -27.34 -16.55
N LEU A 33 27.30 -28.19 -16.37
CA LEU A 33 26.24 -28.01 -15.38
C LEU A 33 26.33 -29.12 -14.33
N TYR A 34 26.56 -28.73 -13.07
CA TYR A 34 26.59 -29.65 -11.93
C TYR A 34 25.19 -29.77 -11.34
N LEU A 35 24.66 -30.98 -11.25
CA LEU A 35 23.28 -31.24 -10.86
C LEU A 35 23.20 -32.00 -9.52
N LEU A 36 22.25 -31.60 -8.67
CA LEU A 36 21.93 -32.29 -7.42
C LEU A 36 21.35 -33.69 -7.71
N ASN A 37 21.79 -34.69 -6.93
CA ASN A 37 21.32 -36.09 -6.94
C ASN A 37 21.69 -36.95 -8.16
N LEU A 38 22.73 -36.60 -8.93
CA LEU A 38 23.39 -37.54 -9.84
C LEU A 38 24.59 -38.17 -9.15
N ASN A 39 24.72 -39.50 -9.25
CA ASN A 39 25.75 -40.29 -8.55
C ASN A 39 27.21 -39.96 -8.94
N SER A 40 27.45 -39.04 -9.89
CA SER A 40 28.77 -38.40 -10.16
C SER A 40 28.83 -37.51 -11.43
N GLY A 41 27.75 -37.30 -12.19
CA GLY A 41 27.83 -36.64 -13.51
C GLY A 41 27.51 -35.14 -13.51
N PHE A 42 28.42 -34.31 -14.03
CA PHE A 42 28.07 -33.01 -14.60
C PHE A 42 27.66 -33.20 -16.07
N LEU A 43 26.66 -32.43 -16.54
CA LEU A 43 26.30 -32.40 -17.95
C LEU A 43 27.27 -31.48 -18.67
N THR A 44 28.00 -31.98 -19.67
CA THR A 44 28.86 -31.15 -20.52
C THR A 44 28.16 -30.84 -21.83
N ILE A 45 28.09 -29.57 -22.21
CA ILE A 45 27.56 -29.11 -23.49
C ILE A 45 28.69 -28.38 -24.22
N ASN A 46 29.16 -28.96 -25.32
CA ASN A 46 30.19 -28.39 -26.17
C ASN A 46 29.54 -27.72 -27.38
N PHE A 47 29.72 -26.42 -27.50
CA PHE A 47 29.30 -25.63 -28.66
C PHE A 47 30.50 -25.46 -29.58
N GLN A 48 30.46 -25.99 -30.80
CA GLN A 48 31.60 -26.01 -31.72
C GLN A 48 31.24 -25.34 -33.04
N SER A 49 32.22 -24.65 -33.64
CA SER A 49 32.10 -24.12 -34.99
C SER A 49 32.12 -25.26 -36.02
N ASP A 50 31.09 -25.38 -36.85
CA ASP A 50 31.03 -26.33 -37.97
C ASP A 50 30.09 -25.79 -39.05
N SER A 51 30.47 -25.95 -40.32
CA SER A 51 29.66 -25.55 -41.47
C SER A 51 28.42 -26.44 -41.68
N ASN A 52 28.44 -27.66 -41.13
CA ASN A 52 27.28 -28.56 -41.15
C ASN A 52 26.71 -28.75 -39.73
N PRO A 53 25.55 -28.14 -39.42
CA PRO A 53 25.00 -28.20 -38.09
C PRO A 53 24.60 -29.63 -37.72
N SER A 54 25.10 -30.10 -36.58
CA SER A 54 24.85 -31.46 -36.09
C SER A 54 24.74 -31.48 -34.56
N PHE A 55 23.94 -32.41 -34.06
CA PHE A 55 23.66 -32.57 -32.63
C PHE A 55 23.89 -34.02 -32.23
N TYR A 56 24.79 -34.23 -31.27
CA TYR A 56 25.12 -35.56 -30.77
C TYR A 56 24.88 -35.62 -29.26
N PHE A 57 24.23 -36.70 -28.82
CA PHE A 57 24.14 -37.08 -27.42
C PHE A 57 24.97 -38.34 -27.19
N LEU A 58 25.96 -38.25 -26.31
CA LEU A 58 26.79 -39.39 -25.90
C LEU A 58 26.41 -39.75 -24.45
N GLY A 59 25.74 -40.89 -24.28
CA GLY A 59 25.32 -41.39 -22.96
C GLY A 59 26.44 -42.16 -22.23
N GLY A 60 26.56 -41.92 -20.92
CA GLY A 60 27.55 -42.53 -20.01
C GLY A 60 27.64 -41.76 -18.68
N GLU A 61 28.59 -42.12 -17.79
CA GLU A 61 28.80 -41.45 -16.48
C GLU A 61 29.06 -39.93 -16.61
N ASN A 62 29.57 -39.48 -17.75
CA ASN A 62 29.71 -38.08 -18.12
C ASN A 62 28.91 -37.81 -19.39
N SER A 63 27.61 -37.54 -19.25
CA SER A 63 26.75 -37.22 -20.40
C SER A 63 27.29 -35.97 -21.13
N ARG A 64 27.56 -36.11 -22.44
CA ARG A 64 28.08 -35.03 -23.28
C ARG A 64 27.10 -34.73 -24.42
N ILE A 65 26.79 -33.45 -24.59
CA ILE A 65 26.07 -32.90 -25.72
C ILE A 65 27.08 -32.15 -26.58
N ILE A 66 27.16 -32.48 -27.87
CA ILE A 66 27.95 -31.72 -28.85
C ILE A 66 26.99 -31.02 -29.79
N TRP A 67 27.08 -29.70 -29.79
CA TRP A 67 26.29 -28.80 -30.62
C TRP A 67 27.20 -28.11 -31.61
N LYS A 68 27.09 -28.49 -32.88
CA LYS A 68 27.86 -27.90 -33.96
C LYS A 68 27.02 -26.89 -34.74
N ASN A 69 27.51 -25.66 -34.92
CA ASN A 69 26.83 -24.61 -35.69
C ASN A 69 27.81 -23.47 -36.04
N GLU A 70 27.68 -22.84 -37.21
CA GLU A 70 28.46 -21.64 -37.56
C GLU A 70 28.24 -20.49 -36.56
N ASN A 71 27.03 -20.39 -35.98
CA ASN A 71 26.65 -19.39 -34.97
C ASN A 71 26.62 -19.96 -33.54
N PHE A 72 27.55 -20.86 -33.20
CA PHE A 72 27.58 -21.57 -31.91
C PHE A 72 27.58 -20.63 -30.68
N GLN A 73 28.19 -19.43 -30.77
CA GLN A 73 28.19 -18.44 -29.68
C GLN A 73 26.78 -17.91 -29.37
N SER A 74 25.97 -17.63 -30.39
CA SER A 74 24.58 -17.20 -30.22
C SER A 74 23.75 -18.32 -29.58
N CYS A 75 23.98 -19.56 -30.01
CA CYS A 75 23.35 -20.75 -29.43
C CYS A 75 23.66 -20.88 -27.92
N PHE A 76 24.94 -20.69 -27.56
CA PHE A 76 25.38 -20.67 -26.17
C PHE A 76 24.69 -19.56 -25.37
N TRP A 77 24.73 -18.31 -25.81
CA TRP A 77 24.17 -17.18 -25.04
C TRP A 77 22.65 -17.26 -24.87
N ASN A 78 21.93 -17.80 -25.86
CA ASN A 78 20.49 -18.05 -25.73
C ASN A 78 20.21 -19.10 -24.65
N LEU A 79 20.96 -20.21 -24.63
CA LEU A 79 20.81 -21.24 -23.61
C LEU A 79 21.22 -20.70 -22.22
N PHE A 80 22.38 -20.06 -22.14
CA PHE A 80 22.94 -19.54 -20.91
C PHE A 80 22.07 -18.43 -20.30
N GLY A 81 21.50 -17.57 -21.15
CA GLY A 81 20.49 -16.59 -20.75
C GLY A 81 19.24 -17.27 -20.19
N ALA A 82 18.68 -18.26 -20.89
CA ALA A 82 17.52 -19.00 -20.40
C ALA A 82 17.78 -19.70 -19.06
N LEU A 83 18.99 -20.22 -18.85
CA LEU A 83 19.40 -20.83 -17.59
C LEU A 83 19.44 -19.82 -16.44
N LEU A 84 19.96 -18.61 -16.67
CA LEU A 84 20.21 -17.63 -15.61
C LEU A 84 19.03 -16.69 -15.32
N MET A 85 18.19 -16.34 -16.30
CA MET A 85 17.18 -15.28 -16.16
C MET A 85 16.23 -15.50 -14.96
N ASP A 86 15.74 -16.72 -14.77
CA ASP A 86 14.81 -17.09 -13.70
C ASP A 86 15.45 -18.03 -12.66
N PHE A 87 16.78 -18.07 -12.58
CA PHE A 87 17.46 -18.92 -11.60
C PHE A 87 17.37 -18.31 -10.21
N GLU A 88 16.53 -18.88 -9.33
CA GLU A 88 16.36 -18.39 -7.96
C GLU A 88 17.23 -19.14 -6.92
N GLY A 89 17.92 -20.20 -7.36
CA GLY A 89 18.77 -21.04 -6.52
C GLY A 89 20.11 -20.41 -6.12
N PHE A 90 20.92 -21.22 -5.47
CA PHE A 90 22.28 -20.90 -5.03
C PHE A 90 23.29 -21.77 -5.78
N LEU A 91 24.34 -21.16 -6.34
CA LEU A 91 25.42 -21.92 -6.98
C LEU A 91 26.55 -22.15 -5.97
N ASP A 92 26.84 -23.40 -5.63
CA ASP A 92 28.04 -23.77 -4.87
C ASP A 92 29.32 -23.40 -5.65
N ILE A 93 29.29 -23.53 -6.98
CA ILE A 93 30.43 -23.25 -7.86
C ILE A 93 29.95 -22.46 -9.08
N PHE A 94 30.61 -21.33 -9.35
CA PHE A 94 30.54 -20.69 -10.67
C PHE A 94 31.95 -20.38 -11.15
N GLU A 95 32.40 -21.11 -12.16
CA GLU A 95 33.74 -21.03 -12.72
C GLU A 95 33.73 -20.46 -14.14
N ILE A 96 34.65 -19.53 -14.38
CA ILE A 96 34.83 -18.87 -15.66
C ILE A 96 36.28 -19.00 -16.11
N LYS A 97 36.50 -19.47 -17.35
CA LYS A 97 37.84 -19.65 -17.94
C LYS A 97 37.93 -18.99 -19.32
N ASN A 98 39.01 -18.25 -19.56
CA ASN A 98 39.34 -17.67 -20.87
C ASN A 98 38.36 -16.59 -21.38
N TRP A 99 37.74 -15.81 -20.48
CA TRP A 99 36.75 -14.79 -20.87
C TRP A 99 37.37 -13.46 -21.24
N MET A 100 36.95 -12.91 -22.39
CA MET A 100 37.28 -11.57 -22.84
C MET A 100 36.22 -10.56 -22.39
N ILE A 101 36.51 -9.27 -22.57
CA ILE A 101 35.60 -8.18 -22.15
C ILE A 101 34.21 -8.27 -22.78
N SER A 102 34.10 -8.75 -24.02
CA SER A 102 32.82 -8.97 -24.72
C SER A 102 31.94 -9.98 -23.99
N ASP A 103 32.51 -11.06 -23.47
CA ASP A 103 31.78 -12.13 -22.80
C ASP A 103 31.19 -11.62 -21.48
N PHE A 104 31.98 -10.80 -20.76
CA PHE A 104 31.50 -10.08 -19.59
C PHE A 104 30.39 -9.08 -19.91
N GLN A 105 30.42 -8.40 -21.07
CA GLN A 105 29.34 -7.50 -21.48
C GLN A 105 28.03 -8.25 -21.74
N PHE A 106 28.08 -9.41 -22.39
CA PHE A 106 26.91 -10.28 -22.57
C PHE A 106 26.33 -10.73 -21.24
N LEU A 107 27.17 -11.27 -20.35
CA LEU A 107 26.74 -11.67 -19.01
C LEU A 107 26.18 -10.49 -18.21
N ARG A 108 26.82 -9.32 -18.28
CA ARG A 108 26.34 -8.10 -17.62
C ARG A 108 24.93 -7.73 -18.07
N ASN A 109 24.65 -7.79 -19.37
CA ASN A 109 23.34 -7.48 -19.91
C ASN A 109 22.28 -8.48 -19.45
N LEU A 110 22.61 -9.77 -19.38
CA LEU A 110 21.74 -10.80 -18.82
C LEU A 110 21.47 -10.55 -17.32
N LEU A 111 22.52 -10.29 -16.54
CA LEU A 111 22.39 -10.07 -15.09
C LEU A 111 21.64 -8.78 -14.75
N LYS A 112 21.71 -7.74 -15.59
CA LYS A 112 20.94 -6.49 -15.41
C LYS A 112 19.43 -6.70 -15.51
N GLN A 113 18.98 -7.68 -16.28
CA GLN A 113 17.56 -7.96 -16.46
C GLN A 113 16.96 -8.75 -15.30
N ARG A 114 17.80 -9.25 -14.38
CA ARG A 114 17.36 -10.03 -13.22
C ARG A 114 16.88 -9.13 -12.09
N ASN A 115 15.81 -9.56 -11.42
CA ASN A 115 15.29 -8.88 -10.23
C ASN A 115 16.23 -9.00 -9.02
N ASN A 116 17.00 -10.09 -8.95
CA ASN A 116 17.88 -10.43 -7.82
C ASN A 116 19.31 -10.70 -8.29
N LYS A 117 20.29 -10.38 -7.43
CA LYS A 117 21.70 -10.74 -7.65
C LYS A 117 21.87 -12.25 -7.66
N LEU A 118 22.71 -12.76 -8.57
CA LEU A 118 23.04 -14.19 -8.63
C LEU A 118 23.89 -14.56 -7.39
N GLN A 119 23.44 -15.57 -6.64
CA GLN A 119 24.11 -16.00 -5.41
C GLN A 119 25.10 -17.12 -5.71
N VAL A 120 26.35 -16.95 -5.26
CA VAL A 120 27.47 -17.87 -5.56
C VAL A 120 28.30 -18.10 -4.31
N TYR A 121 28.55 -19.36 -3.93
CA TYR A 121 29.47 -19.70 -2.85
C TYR A 121 30.92 -19.53 -3.31
N ASN A 122 31.39 -20.36 -4.23
CA ASN A 122 32.74 -20.31 -4.79
C ASN A 122 32.69 -19.77 -6.22
N PHE A 123 33.14 -18.54 -6.40
CA PHE A 123 33.36 -17.97 -7.71
C PHE A 123 34.84 -18.09 -8.09
N SER A 124 35.17 -18.83 -9.16
CA SER A 124 36.53 -18.94 -9.68
C SER A 124 36.66 -18.36 -11.07
N VAL A 125 37.75 -17.64 -11.30
CA VAL A 125 38.03 -17.03 -12.60
C VAL A 125 39.48 -17.28 -12.98
N THR A 126 39.73 -17.81 -14.18
CA THR A 126 41.08 -18.04 -14.72
C THR A 126 41.21 -17.48 -16.12
N ASN A 127 42.35 -16.84 -16.42
CA ASN A 127 42.67 -16.24 -17.71
C ASN A 127 41.54 -15.34 -18.25
N PHE A 128 41.31 -14.18 -17.64
CA PHE A 128 40.15 -13.33 -17.92
C PHE A 128 40.51 -11.84 -18.01
N ASP A 129 39.60 -11.05 -18.59
CA ASP A 129 39.69 -9.58 -18.60
C ASP A 129 39.27 -8.94 -17.26
N LYS A 130 40.16 -8.15 -16.65
CA LYS A 130 39.94 -7.57 -15.31
C LYS A 130 38.80 -6.57 -15.26
N ASP A 131 38.64 -5.73 -16.28
CA ASP A 131 37.63 -4.68 -16.28
C ASP A 131 36.25 -5.24 -16.64
N GLY A 132 36.21 -6.24 -17.51
CA GLY A 132 35.05 -7.12 -17.73
C GLY A 132 34.57 -7.74 -16.42
N LEU A 133 35.46 -8.38 -15.65
CA LEU A 133 35.10 -8.96 -14.35
C LEU A 133 34.55 -7.91 -13.38
N LYS A 134 35.20 -6.74 -13.23
CA LYS A 134 34.69 -5.65 -12.37
C LYS A 134 33.26 -5.24 -12.76
N SER A 135 32.94 -5.24 -14.05
CA SER A 135 31.64 -4.80 -14.55
C SER A 135 30.46 -5.67 -14.12
N ILE A 136 30.70 -6.93 -13.73
CA ILE A 136 29.67 -7.89 -13.35
C ILE A 136 29.53 -8.08 -11.82
N LEU A 137 30.55 -7.75 -11.02
CA LEU A 137 30.59 -8.06 -9.58
C LEU A 137 29.39 -7.50 -8.80
N GLN A 138 28.91 -6.31 -9.16
CA GLN A 138 27.78 -5.69 -8.47
C GLN A 138 26.47 -6.49 -8.61
N PHE A 139 26.37 -7.35 -9.63
CA PHE A 139 25.20 -8.18 -9.89
C PHE A 139 25.32 -9.59 -9.26
N LEU A 140 26.43 -9.86 -8.57
CA LEU A 140 26.70 -11.13 -7.90
C LEU A 140 26.69 -10.94 -6.38
N LYS A 141 26.31 -11.99 -5.65
CA LYS A 141 26.45 -12.11 -4.19
C LYS A 141 27.39 -13.29 -3.92
N ILE A 142 28.68 -13.01 -3.80
CA ILE A 142 29.77 -13.99 -3.75
C ILE A 142 30.22 -14.20 -2.30
N GLN A 143 30.43 -15.45 -1.86
CA GLN A 143 31.00 -15.74 -0.53
C GLN A 143 32.52 -15.95 -0.55
N LYS A 144 33.03 -16.66 -1.54
CA LYS A 144 34.45 -16.96 -1.74
C LYS A 144 34.83 -16.72 -3.20
N ILE A 145 35.92 -16.01 -3.42
CA ILE A 145 36.44 -15.73 -4.76
C ILE A 145 37.85 -16.29 -4.90
N LYS A 146 38.13 -16.99 -6.00
CA LYS A 146 39.46 -17.46 -6.39
C LYS A 146 39.81 -16.88 -7.75
N SER A 147 41.01 -16.31 -7.87
CA SER A 147 41.51 -15.78 -9.14
C SER A 147 42.98 -16.16 -9.29
N ASP A 148 43.39 -16.47 -10.52
CA ASP A 148 44.78 -16.70 -10.92
C ASP A 148 45.58 -15.39 -11.07
N GLN A 149 44.91 -14.23 -11.07
CA GLN A 149 45.51 -12.91 -11.10
C GLN A 149 45.33 -12.20 -9.75
N LYS A 150 46.34 -11.46 -9.27
CA LYS A 150 46.19 -10.56 -8.12
C LYS A 150 45.19 -9.45 -8.46
N ILE A 151 43.99 -9.51 -7.89
CA ILE A 151 42.98 -8.45 -7.92
C ILE A 151 42.80 -7.90 -6.52
N ASP A 152 42.84 -6.58 -6.39
CA ASP A 152 42.57 -5.89 -5.14
C ASP A 152 41.05 -5.79 -4.88
N PHE A 153 40.45 -6.90 -4.47
CA PHE A 153 39.06 -6.93 -3.99
C PHE A 153 38.90 -6.24 -2.62
N ALA A 154 39.99 -5.98 -1.91
CA ALA A 154 39.98 -5.44 -0.56
C ALA A 154 39.52 -3.98 -0.57
N ASN A 155 40.03 -3.14 -1.46
CA ASN A 155 39.63 -1.73 -1.55
C ASN A 155 38.13 -1.52 -1.83
N PHE A 156 37.51 -2.38 -2.64
CA PHE A 156 36.07 -2.31 -2.94
C PHE A 156 35.22 -2.66 -1.71
N MET A 157 35.56 -3.76 -1.03
CA MET A 157 34.90 -4.19 0.21
C MET A 157 35.13 -3.18 1.36
N GLN A 158 36.31 -2.57 1.43
CA GLN A 158 36.66 -1.58 2.45
C GLN A 158 35.91 -0.26 2.27
N SER A 159 35.60 0.15 1.03
CA SER A 159 34.74 1.32 0.78
C SER A 159 33.30 1.09 1.25
N ALA A 160 32.75 -0.11 1.00
CA ALA A 160 31.43 -0.50 1.45
C ALA A 160 31.36 -0.63 2.99
N GLU A 161 32.42 -1.12 3.63
CA GLU A 161 32.54 -1.16 5.09
C GLU A 161 32.64 0.24 5.72
N LYS A 162 33.42 1.16 5.14
CA LYS A 162 33.50 2.55 5.63
C LYS A 162 32.15 3.24 5.52
N SER A 163 31.46 3.13 4.39
CA SER A 163 30.12 3.69 4.20
C SER A 163 29.09 3.09 5.19
N ARG A 164 29.19 1.79 5.50
CA ARG A 164 28.36 1.16 6.52
C ARG A 164 28.61 1.72 7.92
N LYS A 165 29.87 1.86 8.34
CA LYS A 165 30.22 2.45 9.65
C LYS A 165 29.71 3.88 9.84
N ILE A 166 29.61 4.67 8.77
CA ILE A 166 29.04 6.03 8.82
C ILE A 166 27.56 5.97 9.20
N LEU A 167 26.80 5.03 8.63
CA LEU A 167 25.38 4.83 8.92
C LEU A 167 25.14 4.20 10.31
N GLU A 168 26.18 3.75 11.01
CA GLU A 168 26.07 3.28 12.39
C GLU A 168 26.14 4.44 13.40
N ASN A 169 26.46 5.66 12.97
CA ASN A 169 26.48 6.85 13.83
C ASN A 169 25.07 7.46 13.96
N PRO A 170 24.49 7.55 15.18
CA PRO A 170 23.13 8.07 15.37
C PRO A 170 22.91 9.52 14.95
N LEU A 171 23.92 10.39 15.05
CA LEU A 171 23.79 11.80 14.66
C LEU A 171 23.71 11.94 13.14
N ILE A 172 24.57 11.22 12.42
CA ILE A 172 24.56 11.21 10.95
C ILE A 172 23.27 10.53 10.47
N MET A 173 22.93 9.39 11.05
CA MET A 173 21.71 8.65 10.73
C MET A 173 20.47 9.53 10.93
N LYS A 174 20.39 10.32 12.01
CA LYS A 174 19.29 11.27 12.21
C LYS A 174 19.13 12.24 11.05
N ASN A 175 20.21 12.90 10.62
CA ASN A 175 20.16 13.84 9.50
C ASN A 175 19.76 13.15 8.19
N VAL A 176 20.23 11.92 7.95
CA VAL A 176 19.83 11.13 6.78
C VAL A 176 18.33 10.83 6.83
N LEU A 177 17.83 10.32 7.96
CA LEU A 177 16.42 9.92 8.10
C LEU A 177 15.45 11.12 8.06
N GLU A 178 15.91 12.34 8.37
CA GLU A 178 15.13 13.56 8.21
C GLU A 178 14.72 13.85 6.76
N ASP A 179 15.42 13.28 5.78
CA ASP A 179 15.11 13.41 4.34
C ASP A 179 14.51 12.14 3.72
N LEU A 180 14.28 11.09 4.52
CA LEU A 180 13.73 9.82 4.04
C LEU A 180 12.27 9.63 4.47
N ASP A 181 11.54 8.81 3.72
CA ASP A 181 10.22 8.33 4.13
C ASP A 181 10.26 6.90 4.67
N PHE A 182 9.09 6.42 5.10
CA PHE A 182 8.89 5.06 5.59
C PHE A 182 9.62 3.99 4.75
N PHE A 183 9.56 4.08 3.42
CA PHE A 183 10.12 3.06 2.55
C PHE A 183 11.65 3.05 2.59
N GLU A 184 12.30 4.20 2.41
CA GLU A 184 13.76 4.21 2.47
C GLU A 184 14.28 3.88 3.88
N ILE A 185 13.53 4.26 4.92
CA ILE A 185 13.81 3.85 6.30
C ILE A 185 13.80 2.32 6.42
N GLU A 186 12.78 1.63 5.89
CA GLU A 186 12.71 0.16 5.91
C GLU A 186 13.79 -0.49 5.04
N CYS A 187 14.15 0.11 3.90
CA CYS A 187 15.31 -0.33 3.12
C CYS A 187 16.61 -0.22 3.93
N LEU A 188 16.83 0.88 4.64
CA LEU A 188 18.00 1.07 5.49
C LEU A 188 18.04 0.06 6.65
N ARG A 189 16.89 -0.24 7.27
CA ARG A 189 16.81 -1.29 8.31
C ARG A 189 17.24 -2.66 7.81
N LYS A 190 17.17 -2.94 6.50
CA LYS A 190 17.58 -4.22 5.91
C LYS A 190 19.07 -4.27 5.55
N VAL A 191 19.82 -3.15 5.65
CA VAL A 191 21.24 -3.08 5.28
C VAL A 191 22.15 -3.84 6.24
N SER A 192 22.01 -3.64 7.56
CA SER A 192 22.79 -4.34 8.59
C SER A 192 22.13 -4.27 9.97
N GLN A 193 22.54 -5.15 10.89
CA GLN A 193 22.05 -5.16 12.27
C GLN A 193 22.38 -3.86 13.02
N ASN A 194 23.56 -3.29 12.79
CA ASN A 194 24.00 -2.06 13.45
C ASN A 194 23.23 -0.84 12.93
N VAL A 195 22.99 -0.75 11.61
CA VAL A 195 22.16 0.31 11.01
C VAL A 195 20.73 0.22 11.55
N ARG A 196 20.16 -0.98 11.62
CA ARG A 196 18.83 -1.19 12.23
C ARG A 196 18.79 -0.73 13.68
N SER A 197 19.79 -1.14 14.49
CA SER A 197 19.90 -0.73 15.90
C SER A 197 20.02 0.79 16.02
N CYS A 198 20.76 1.43 15.11
CA CYS A 198 20.88 2.89 15.04
C CYS A 198 19.53 3.57 14.75
N ILE A 199 18.77 3.06 13.77
CA ILE A 199 17.42 3.55 13.44
C ILE A 199 16.46 3.36 14.62
N GLU A 200 16.56 2.26 15.35
CA GLU A 200 15.76 1.99 16.56
C GLU A 200 16.05 2.98 17.69
N ILE A 201 17.29 3.47 17.80
CA ILE A 201 17.68 4.53 18.74
C ILE A 201 17.11 5.89 18.27
N VAL A 202 17.25 6.22 16.99
CA VAL A 202 16.86 7.52 16.43
C VAL A 202 15.33 7.69 16.38
N LYS A 203 14.58 6.61 16.13
CA LYS A 203 13.11 6.58 16.03
C LYS A 203 12.58 7.65 15.06
N PRO A 204 12.91 7.52 13.76
CA PRO A 204 12.48 8.47 12.75
C PRO A 204 10.96 8.47 12.60
N ASP A 205 10.42 9.61 12.17
CA ASP A 205 9.03 9.70 11.75
C ASP A 205 8.90 9.08 10.34
N PRO A 206 8.02 8.08 10.14
CA PRO A 206 7.80 7.47 8.84
C PRO A 206 7.11 8.40 7.82
N LYS A 207 6.59 9.56 8.24
CA LYS A 207 5.99 10.60 7.37
C LYS A 207 4.87 10.06 6.48
N ILE A 208 4.07 9.15 7.03
CA ILE A 208 2.92 8.59 6.32
C ILE A 208 1.84 9.66 6.25
N ARG A 209 1.33 9.90 5.04
CA ARG A 209 0.25 10.88 4.79
C ARG A 209 -1.09 10.18 4.62
N LYS A 210 -1.12 9.06 3.91
CA LYS A 210 -2.36 8.33 3.63
C LYS A 210 -2.15 6.83 3.74
N ILE A 211 -3.18 6.15 4.22
CA ILE A 211 -3.27 4.69 4.21
C ILE A 211 -4.64 4.28 3.67
N SER A 212 -4.66 3.33 2.73
CA SER A 212 -5.88 2.68 2.24
C SER A 212 -5.81 1.19 2.54
N LEU A 213 -6.81 0.67 3.24
CA LEU A 213 -6.94 -0.73 3.64
C LEU A 213 -8.17 -1.34 2.99
N LYS A 214 -8.03 -2.50 2.34
CA LYS A 214 -9.19 -3.20 1.75
C LYS A 214 -9.24 -4.62 2.26
N PHE A 215 -10.38 -5.00 2.82
CA PHE A 215 -10.63 -6.31 3.41
C PHE A 215 -11.75 -7.00 2.62
N GLN A 216 -11.40 -7.42 1.41
CA GLN A 216 -12.33 -8.03 0.45
C GLN A 216 -12.30 -9.56 0.52
N ASP A 217 -11.14 -10.14 0.83
CA ASP A 217 -10.90 -11.58 0.87
C ASP A 217 -10.10 -11.91 2.14
N SER A 218 -10.49 -12.98 2.83
CA SER A 218 -9.77 -13.47 4.01
C SER A 218 -8.40 -14.05 3.67
N ASN A 219 -8.12 -14.32 2.40
CA ASN A 219 -6.84 -14.80 1.89
C ASN A 219 -5.97 -13.69 1.31
N PHE A 220 -6.46 -12.45 1.20
CA PHE A 220 -5.74 -11.37 0.56
C PHE A 220 -6.07 -10.00 1.16
N ILE A 221 -5.07 -9.35 1.74
CA ILE A 221 -5.17 -8.00 2.31
C ILE A 221 -4.22 -7.07 1.57
N PRO A 222 -4.71 -6.18 0.68
CA PRO A 222 -3.94 -5.06 0.17
C PRO A 222 -3.96 -3.89 1.15
N MET A 223 -2.79 -3.28 1.34
CA MET A 223 -2.59 -2.03 2.05
C MET A 223 -1.78 -1.07 1.17
N ASP A 224 -2.35 0.08 0.86
CA ASP A 224 -1.69 1.14 0.10
C ASP A 224 -1.23 2.23 1.06
N ILE A 225 0.03 2.66 0.95
CA ILE A 225 0.64 3.72 1.78
C ILE A 225 1.14 4.82 0.86
N CYS A 226 0.80 6.07 1.18
CA CYS A 226 1.34 7.26 0.54
C CYS A 226 2.17 8.06 1.55
N SER A 227 3.39 8.43 1.17
CA SER A 227 4.28 9.24 1.98
C SER A 227 4.33 10.69 1.47
N LYS A 228 5.18 11.52 2.07
CA LYS A 228 5.46 12.86 1.58
C LYS A 228 6.16 12.88 0.21
N PHE A 229 6.99 11.88 -0.09
CA PHE A 229 7.89 11.88 -1.25
C PHE A 229 7.54 10.83 -2.31
N LEU A 230 6.80 9.78 -1.95
CA LEU A 230 6.36 8.71 -2.84
C LEU A 230 4.83 8.69 -2.95
N GLU A 231 4.33 8.62 -4.18
CA GLU A 231 2.90 8.74 -4.46
C GLU A 231 2.10 7.53 -3.97
N ASN A 232 2.56 6.29 -4.18
CA ASN A 232 1.87 5.07 -3.73
C ASN A 232 2.81 3.86 -3.61
N LEU A 233 2.75 3.17 -2.48
CA LEU A 233 3.32 1.84 -2.28
C LEU A 233 2.25 0.87 -1.81
N SER A 234 2.14 -0.28 -2.46
CA SER A 234 1.22 -1.35 -2.06
C SER A 234 1.96 -2.48 -1.34
N ILE A 235 1.43 -2.89 -0.19
CA ILE A 235 1.82 -4.08 0.56
C ILE A 235 0.67 -5.09 0.47
N PHE A 236 0.98 -6.29 -0.01
CA PHE A 236 0.02 -7.36 -0.21
C PHE A 236 0.30 -8.50 0.74
N TYR A 237 -0.66 -8.86 1.58
CA TYR A 237 -0.60 -10.05 2.41
C TYR A 237 -1.47 -11.12 1.76
N GLN A 238 -0.90 -12.28 1.44
CA GLN A 238 -1.62 -13.33 0.73
C GLN A 238 -1.40 -14.69 1.39
N LYS A 239 -2.48 -15.47 1.54
CA LYS A 239 -2.38 -16.85 2.03
C LYS A 239 -1.87 -17.76 0.91
N THR A 240 -0.91 -18.63 1.23
CA THR A 240 -0.45 -19.69 0.32
C THR A 240 -0.93 -21.04 0.84
N TRP A 241 -0.66 -22.10 0.06
CA TRP A 241 -1.06 -23.47 0.43
C TRP A 241 -0.30 -23.99 1.67
N ASP A 242 0.91 -23.52 1.89
CA ASP A 242 1.86 -23.92 2.94
C ASP A 242 2.16 -22.81 3.99
N GLY A 243 1.57 -21.62 3.82
CA GLY A 243 1.75 -20.51 4.73
C GLY A 243 1.20 -19.20 4.22
N TYR A 244 2.06 -18.20 4.02
CA TYR A 244 1.66 -16.88 3.51
C TYR A 244 2.81 -16.16 2.81
N SER A 245 2.46 -15.13 2.04
CA SER A 245 3.41 -14.18 1.49
C SER A 245 3.08 -12.75 1.89
N VAL A 246 4.13 -11.94 2.02
CA VAL A 246 4.03 -10.48 2.07
C VAL A 246 4.78 -9.95 0.86
N ASN A 247 4.06 -9.35 -0.07
CA ASN A 247 4.53 -9.01 -1.41
C ASN A 247 5.15 -10.24 -2.11
N ARG A 248 6.45 -10.19 -2.41
CA ARG A 248 7.18 -11.27 -3.11
C ARG A 248 7.88 -12.24 -2.15
N THR A 249 7.74 -12.07 -0.84
CA THR A 249 8.43 -12.89 0.16
C THR A 249 7.45 -13.89 0.77
N SER A 250 7.77 -15.17 0.70
CA SER A 250 6.96 -16.27 1.26
C SER A 250 7.49 -16.75 2.60
N PHE A 251 6.59 -17.23 3.44
CA PHE A 251 6.83 -17.72 4.78
C PHE A 251 6.01 -19.00 5.01
N ASP A 252 6.67 -20.03 5.53
CA ASP A 252 6.03 -21.32 5.81
C ASP A 252 5.34 -21.32 7.18
N GLY A 253 4.29 -22.12 7.33
CA GLY A 253 3.66 -22.44 8.61
C GLY A 253 2.26 -21.87 8.81
N PRO A 254 1.65 -22.11 9.99
CA PRO A 254 0.28 -21.69 10.26
C PRO A 254 0.14 -20.17 10.14
N CYS A 255 -0.83 -19.74 9.33
CA CYS A 255 -1.05 -18.35 8.99
C CYS A 255 -2.39 -17.84 9.53
N ASP A 256 -2.32 -16.76 10.32
CA ASP A 256 -3.44 -15.87 10.61
C ASP A 256 -3.11 -14.49 10.01
N LEU A 257 -3.55 -14.28 8.76
CA LEU A 257 -3.24 -13.05 8.01
C LEU A 257 -3.66 -11.79 8.77
N SER A 258 -4.77 -11.85 9.51
CA SER A 258 -5.26 -10.70 10.26
C SER A 258 -4.27 -10.27 11.35
N LYS A 259 -3.72 -11.23 12.11
CA LYS A 259 -2.71 -10.95 13.15
C LYS A 259 -1.38 -10.49 12.58
N ILE A 260 -0.96 -11.10 11.48
CA ILE A 260 0.28 -10.72 10.78
C ILE A 260 0.16 -9.27 10.30
N PHE A 261 -0.92 -8.96 9.58
CA PHE A 261 -1.22 -7.61 9.11
C PHE A 261 -1.28 -6.61 10.27
N LEU A 262 -2.00 -6.91 11.36
CA LEU A 262 -2.13 -5.98 12.48
C LEU A 262 -0.80 -5.71 13.20
N SER A 263 0.05 -6.74 13.32
CA SER A 263 1.40 -6.60 13.88
C SER A 263 2.25 -5.66 13.02
N ASP A 264 2.24 -5.87 11.71
CA ASP A 264 2.99 -5.02 10.78
C ASP A 264 2.41 -3.60 10.74
N PHE A 265 1.09 -3.47 10.73
CA PHE A 265 0.39 -2.19 10.81
C PHE A 265 0.78 -1.40 12.07
N GLU A 266 0.87 -2.05 13.23
CA GLU A 266 1.37 -1.43 14.47
C GLU A 266 2.81 -0.94 14.32
N GLN A 267 3.70 -1.73 13.70
CA GLN A 267 5.09 -1.32 13.48
C GLN A 267 5.22 -0.18 12.46
N ILE A 268 4.39 -0.17 11.43
CA ILE A 268 4.38 0.87 10.39
C ILE A 268 4.00 2.22 10.98
N LEU A 269 2.99 2.23 11.85
CA LEU A 269 2.53 3.44 12.53
C LEU A 269 3.45 3.88 13.68
N LYS A 270 4.44 3.05 14.02
CA LYS A 270 5.32 3.29 15.17
C LYS A 270 6.17 4.53 14.95
N ASN A 271 6.12 5.44 15.92
CA ASN A 271 6.82 6.73 15.91
C ASN A 271 6.31 7.73 14.86
N GLN A 272 5.15 7.50 14.23
CA GLN A 272 4.44 8.55 13.49
C GLN A 272 4.16 9.71 14.43
N ARG A 273 4.70 10.91 14.14
CA ARG A 273 4.60 12.09 15.03
C ARG A 273 3.54 13.08 14.56
N VAL A 274 3.26 13.07 13.26
CA VAL A 274 2.22 13.91 12.64
C VAL A 274 0.99 13.04 12.37
N PRO A 275 -0.24 13.52 12.65
CA PRO A 275 -1.45 12.79 12.30
C PRO A 275 -1.50 12.44 10.81
N ILE A 276 -1.97 11.24 10.50
CA ILE A 276 -2.18 10.79 9.12
C ILE A 276 -3.29 11.63 8.50
N GLU A 277 -3.08 12.16 7.30
CA GLU A 277 -4.07 13.02 6.65
C GLU A 277 -5.35 12.25 6.28
N LEU A 278 -5.21 11.01 5.78
CA LEU A 278 -6.33 10.16 5.39
C LEU A 278 -6.10 8.69 5.76
N LEU A 279 -7.03 8.12 6.50
CA LEU A 279 -7.17 6.66 6.65
C LEU A 279 -8.46 6.23 5.94
N ASP A 280 -8.32 5.43 4.89
CA ASP A 280 -9.43 4.85 4.14
C ASP A 280 -9.51 3.35 4.45
N ILE A 281 -10.68 2.88 4.88
CA ILE A 281 -10.92 1.48 5.24
C ILE A 281 -12.15 0.98 4.49
N GLN A 282 -11.96 -0.11 3.76
CA GLN A 282 -13.01 -0.74 2.97
C GLN A 282 -13.24 -2.19 3.39
N GLY A 283 -14.43 -2.48 3.93
CA GLY A 283 -14.74 -3.73 4.63
C GLY A 283 -15.70 -4.69 3.92
N SER A 284 -15.49 -4.99 2.64
CA SER A 284 -16.47 -5.75 1.83
C SER A 284 -16.80 -7.15 2.35
N ASN A 285 -15.93 -7.79 3.13
CA ASN A 285 -16.17 -9.09 3.76
C ASN A 285 -16.46 -8.90 5.25
N GLU A 286 -17.75 -8.89 5.61
CA GLU A 286 -18.25 -8.63 6.98
C GLU A 286 -17.59 -9.57 8.01
N GLN A 287 -17.59 -10.89 7.76
CA GLN A 287 -17.03 -11.88 8.68
C GLN A 287 -15.52 -11.70 8.88
N PHE A 288 -14.79 -11.42 7.80
CA PHE A 288 -13.35 -11.21 7.90
C PHE A 288 -13.02 -9.89 8.60
N MET A 289 -13.81 -8.84 8.39
CA MET A 289 -13.68 -7.60 9.14
C MET A 289 -13.90 -7.79 10.63
N ASP A 290 -14.89 -8.60 11.03
CA ASP A 290 -15.10 -8.91 12.44
C ASP A 290 -13.90 -9.66 13.04
N ILE A 291 -13.25 -10.55 12.28
CA ILE A 291 -12.01 -11.23 12.70
C ILE A 291 -10.87 -10.22 12.87
N VAL A 292 -10.69 -9.31 11.90
CA VAL A 292 -9.65 -8.26 11.98
C VAL A 292 -9.88 -7.36 13.19
N LEU A 293 -11.10 -6.84 13.37
CA LEU A 293 -11.45 -5.97 14.51
C LEU A 293 -11.37 -6.72 15.85
N GLY A 294 -11.77 -7.99 15.89
CA GLY A 294 -11.64 -8.84 17.07
C GLY A 294 -10.18 -9.13 17.46
N ASN A 295 -9.27 -9.12 16.47
CA ASN A 295 -7.82 -9.24 16.71
C ASN A 295 -7.14 -7.90 16.99
N CYS A 296 -7.81 -6.76 16.77
CA CYS A 296 -7.28 -5.46 17.17
C CYS A 296 -7.11 -5.40 18.69
N SER A 297 -5.86 -5.27 19.14
CA SER A 297 -5.60 -5.18 20.58
C SER A 297 -6.13 -3.87 21.16
N SER A 298 -6.45 -3.88 22.46
CA SER A 298 -6.86 -2.66 23.18
C SER A 298 -5.81 -1.54 23.17
N LYS A 299 -4.57 -1.85 22.75
CA LYS A 299 -3.51 -0.86 22.57
C LYS A 299 -3.79 0.11 21.43
N PHE A 300 -4.68 -0.20 20.50
CA PHE A 300 -5.06 0.71 19.42
C PHE A 300 -6.08 1.77 19.85
N PHE A 301 -6.84 1.54 20.94
CA PHE A 301 -7.88 2.48 21.40
C PHE A 301 -7.33 3.89 21.65
N GLY A 302 -7.90 4.88 20.94
CA GLY A 302 -7.55 6.29 21.03
C GLY A 302 -6.09 6.61 20.69
N ARG A 303 -5.39 5.76 19.91
CA ARG A 303 -3.96 5.96 19.60
C ARG A 303 -3.67 6.26 18.14
N VAL A 304 -4.59 5.93 17.24
CA VAL A 304 -4.38 6.17 15.81
C VAL A 304 -4.73 7.62 15.51
N GLN A 305 -3.71 8.44 15.27
CA GLN A 305 -3.88 9.87 15.00
C GLN A 305 -4.16 10.09 13.51
N VAL A 306 -5.40 10.48 13.18
CA VAL A 306 -5.87 10.67 11.81
C VAL A 306 -6.70 11.95 11.72
N GLN A 307 -6.58 12.69 10.62
CA GLN A 307 -7.38 13.88 10.34
C GLN A 307 -8.69 13.57 9.62
N ASN A 308 -8.63 12.76 8.55
CA ASN A 308 -9.80 12.37 7.77
C ASN A 308 -9.95 10.85 7.78
N LEU A 309 -11.11 10.37 8.23
CA LEU A 309 -11.45 8.95 8.26
C LEU A 309 -12.52 8.66 7.21
N SER A 310 -12.21 7.75 6.29
CA SER A 310 -13.12 7.26 5.25
C SER A 310 -13.41 5.79 5.49
N LEU A 311 -14.68 5.44 5.63
CA LEU A 311 -15.17 4.11 5.99
C LEU A 311 -16.18 3.66 4.94
N GLN A 312 -15.89 2.54 4.27
CA GLN A 312 -16.68 2.07 3.14
C GLN A 312 -17.11 0.62 3.34
N ARG A 313 -18.36 0.32 3.01
CA ARG A 313 -18.87 -1.07 3.00
C ARG A 313 -18.75 -1.78 4.35
N LEU A 314 -18.98 -1.05 5.44
CA LEU A 314 -18.90 -1.53 6.82
C LEU A 314 -20.29 -1.54 7.47
N THR A 315 -20.47 -2.36 8.51
CA THR A 315 -21.65 -2.30 9.38
C THR A 315 -21.51 -1.18 10.42
N ASP A 316 -22.62 -0.78 11.03
CA ASP A 316 -22.65 0.20 12.12
C ASP A 316 -21.79 -0.22 13.31
N CYS A 317 -21.88 -1.48 13.73
CA CYS A 317 -21.02 -2.06 14.77
C CYS A 317 -19.53 -1.93 14.44
N GLN A 318 -19.14 -2.23 13.20
CA GLN A 318 -17.75 -2.16 12.76
C GLN A 318 -17.23 -0.71 12.73
N VAL A 319 -18.03 0.22 12.19
CA VAL A 319 -17.72 1.64 12.19
C VAL A 319 -17.55 2.16 13.62
N PHE A 320 -18.46 1.79 14.53
CA PHE A 320 -18.39 2.18 15.94
C PHE A 320 -17.08 1.71 16.59
N GLN A 321 -16.68 0.45 16.37
CA GLN A 321 -15.41 -0.09 16.88
C GLN A 321 -14.20 0.62 16.28
N ILE A 322 -14.20 0.89 14.96
CA ILE A 322 -13.09 1.59 14.30
C ILE A 322 -12.92 3.00 14.86
N LEU A 323 -14.01 3.73 15.07
CA LEU A 323 -13.96 5.07 15.66
C LEU A 323 -13.28 5.07 17.04
N GLN A 324 -13.49 4.04 17.86
CA GLN A 324 -12.84 3.93 19.18
C GLN A 324 -11.30 3.81 19.09
N PHE A 325 -10.75 3.36 17.96
CA PHE A 325 -9.29 3.30 17.76
C PHE A 325 -8.67 4.65 17.41
N ILE A 326 -9.47 5.61 16.94
CA ILE A 326 -8.99 6.90 16.48
C ILE A 326 -8.85 7.87 17.66
N ASP A 327 -7.76 8.64 17.68
CA ASP A 327 -7.57 9.74 18.63
C ASP A 327 -8.50 10.91 18.24
N SER A 328 -9.50 11.18 19.10
CA SER A 328 -10.54 12.19 18.88
C SER A 328 -9.99 13.62 18.74
N LYS A 329 -8.80 13.89 19.30
CA LYS A 329 -8.19 15.23 19.28
C LYS A 329 -7.80 15.68 17.88
N PHE A 330 -7.45 14.73 17.01
CA PHE A 330 -6.93 15.03 15.67
C PHE A 330 -7.95 14.80 14.56
N LEU A 331 -9.04 14.08 14.84
CA LEU A 331 -10.07 13.75 13.88
C LEU A 331 -10.89 14.99 13.49
N GLU A 332 -10.86 15.35 12.22
CA GLU A 332 -11.58 16.50 11.67
C GLU A 332 -12.80 16.08 10.85
N THR A 333 -12.69 15.01 10.06
CA THR A 333 -13.72 14.59 9.10
C THR A 333 -14.00 13.10 9.24
N ILE A 334 -15.28 12.75 9.32
CA ILE A 334 -15.77 11.37 9.24
C ILE A 334 -16.59 11.23 7.96
N THR A 335 -16.23 10.26 7.12
CA THR A 335 -16.97 9.91 5.91
C THR A 335 -17.33 8.43 5.94
N ILE A 336 -18.62 8.12 5.81
CA ILE A 336 -19.14 6.75 5.79
C ILE A 336 -19.91 6.55 4.48
N MET A 337 -19.56 5.53 3.71
CA MET A 337 -20.13 5.28 2.38
C MET A 337 -20.54 3.82 2.23
N ASP A 338 -21.55 3.59 1.39
CA ASP A 338 -21.93 2.28 0.88
C ASP A 338 -22.14 1.20 1.96
N ALA A 339 -22.81 1.53 3.07
CA ALA A 339 -23.06 0.57 4.14
C ALA A 339 -23.85 -0.67 3.65
N VAL A 340 -23.58 -1.81 4.29
CA VAL A 340 -24.10 -3.12 3.86
C VAL A 340 -25.58 -3.32 4.20
N LYS A 341 -26.10 -2.63 5.21
CA LYS A 341 -27.45 -2.79 5.79
C LYS A 341 -28.00 -1.45 6.31
N SER A 342 -29.20 -1.47 6.88
CA SER A 342 -29.75 -0.36 7.66
C SER A 342 -28.76 0.07 8.75
N PHE A 343 -28.46 1.37 8.82
CA PHE A 343 -27.39 1.88 9.67
C PHE A 343 -27.97 2.60 10.89
N ASN A 344 -27.71 2.06 12.08
CA ASN A 344 -28.12 2.65 13.34
C ASN A 344 -26.93 3.39 13.99
N LEU A 345 -27.18 4.61 14.47
CA LEU A 345 -26.19 5.50 15.08
C LEU A 345 -26.53 5.88 16.53
N ASP A 346 -27.43 5.17 17.22
CA ASP A 346 -28.02 5.53 18.52
C ASP A 346 -26.96 5.82 19.61
N ASP A 347 -25.81 5.14 19.56
CA ASP A 347 -24.74 5.29 20.54
C ASP A 347 -23.56 6.14 20.08
N PHE A 348 -23.54 6.59 18.82
CA PHE A 348 -22.40 7.33 18.27
C PHE A 348 -22.19 8.68 18.95
N SER A 349 -23.28 9.34 19.35
CA SER A 349 -23.25 10.58 20.12
C SER A 349 -22.54 10.46 21.47
N LYS A 350 -22.26 9.24 21.96
CA LYS A 350 -21.49 9.00 23.19
C LYS A 350 -19.98 9.08 22.97
N LEU A 351 -19.49 8.86 21.74
CA LEU A 351 -18.07 8.85 21.40
C LEU A 351 -17.47 10.26 21.34
N ASP A 352 -16.29 10.44 21.92
CA ASP A 352 -15.57 11.72 21.83
C ASP A 352 -15.17 12.04 20.38
N GLN A 353 -14.88 11.01 19.58
CA GLN A 353 -14.58 11.14 18.15
C GLN A 353 -15.74 11.78 17.39
N TRP A 354 -16.98 11.40 17.74
CA TRP A 354 -18.18 11.96 17.13
C TRP A 354 -18.42 13.42 17.57
N LYS A 355 -18.22 13.71 18.86
CA LYS A 355 -18.42 15.06 19.43
C LYS A 355 -17.37 16.07 18.99
N MET A 356 -16.14 15.63 18.72
CA MET A 356 -15.01 16.53 18.43
C MET A 356 -14.78 16.73 16.93
N ALA A 357 -15.24 15.82 16.08
CA ALA A 357 -15.08 15.94 14.64
C ALA A 357 -15.84 17.17 14.09
N LYS A 358 -15.24 17.83 13.11
CA LYS A 358 -15.76 19.07 12.52
C LYS A 358 -16.77 18.80 11.40
N GLN A 359 -16.64 17.67 10.71
CA GLN A 359 -17.40 17.36 9.51
C GLN A 359 -17.86 15.90 9.49
N LEU A 360 -19.10 15.69 9.05
CA LEU A 360 -19.69 14.37 8.88
C LEU A 360 -20.33 14.26 7.49
N THR A 361 -19.98 13.20 6.76
CA THR A 361 -20.61 12.84 5.49
C THR A 361 -21.03 11.38 5.52
N ILE A 362 -22.31 11.10 5.29
CA ILE A 362 -22.85 9.75 5.19
C ILE A 362 -23.60 9.63 3.87
N GLU A 363 -23.10 8.79 2.96
CA GLU A 363 -23.57 8.67 1.58
C GLU A 363 -23.91 7.23 1.21
N GLY A 364 -24.84 7.08 0.27
CA GLY A 364 -25.24 5.78 -0.31
C GLY A 364 -26.34 5.03 0.44
N PHE A 365 -26.71 5.42 1.66
CA PHE A 365 -27.73 4.74 2.47
C PHE A 365 -28.44 5.67 3.47
N SER A 366 -29.52 5.20 4.07
CA SER A 366 -30.35 5.95 5.02
C SER A 366 -30.10 5.52 6.47
N ILE A 367 -29.98 6.50 7.35
CA ILE A 367 -29.85 6.32 8.79
C ILE A 367 -31.25 6.13 9.39
N SER A 368 -31.42 5.09 10.21
CA SER A 368 -32.68 4.82 10.91
C SER A 368 -32.82 5.57 12.23
N THR A 369 -31.71 6.00 12.83
CA THR A 369 -31.70 6.76 14.08
C THR A 369 -32.38 8.12 13.89
N PRO A 370 -33.34 8.49 14.74
CA PRO A 370 -33.97 9.81 14.71
C PRO A 370 -32.94 10.93 14.80
N ILE A 371 -33.10 11.97 13.98
CA ILE A 371 -32.09 13.03 13.86
C ILE A 371 -31.81 13.77 15.17
N GLN A 372 -32.80 13.85 16.06
CA GLN A 372 -32.67 14.45 17.39
C GLN A 372 -31.70 13.68 18.30
N ASN A 373 -31.53 12.36 18.07
CA ASN A 373 -30.66 11.51 18.88
C ASN A 373 -29.19 11.52 18.41
N LEU A 374 -28.92 12.06 17.22
CA LEU A 374 -27.59 12.04 16.59
C LEU A 374 -26.60 13.09 17.14
N ASP A 375 -27.08 14.05 17.92
CA ASP A 375 -26.29 15.18 18.46
C ASP A 375 -25.39 15.86 17.41
N ILE A 376 -26.00 16.25 16.29
CA ILE A 376 -25.31 16.68 15.07
C ILE A 376 -24.80 18.14 15.09
N PHE A 377 -25.13 18.91 16.13
CA PHE A 377 -24.78 20.33 16.19
C PHE A 377 -23.33 20.60 16.57
N ASN A 378 -22.59 19.55 16.92
CA ASN A 378 -21.14 19.58 17.08
C ASN A 378 -20.41 19.73 15.73
N PHE A 379 -21.03 19.29 14.62
CA PHE A 379 -20.45 19.37 13.29
C PHE A 379 -20.64 20.76 12.67
N SER A 380 -19.55 21.35 12.17
CA SER A 380 -19.60 22.59 11.38
C SER A 380 -20.23 22.37 10.00
N LYS A 381 -20.02 21.19 9.41
CA LYS A 381 -20.59 20.78 8.13
C LYS A 381 -21.10 19.35 8.21
N MET A 382 -22.28 19.11 7.68
CA MET A 382 -22.89 17.78 7.66
C MET A 382 -23.61 17.52 6.33
N ASP A 383 -23.49 16.31 5.79
CA ASP A 383 -24.31 15.79 4.70
C ASP A 383 -24.69 14.33 5.00
N ILE A 384 -25.97 14.09 5.33
CA ILE A 384 -26.47 12.75 5.67
C ILE A 384 -27.79 12.46 4.97
N LYS A 385 -28.20 11.19 4.97
CA LYS A 385 -29.55 10.78 4.57
C LYS A 385 -30.23 10.03 5.73
N VAL A 386 -31.45 10.42 6.07
CA VAL A 386 -32.30 9.77 7.09
C VAL A 386 -33.50 9.09 6.45
N SER A 387 -34.04 8.04 7.06
CA SER A 387 -35.24 7.38 6.54
C SER A 387 -36.46 8.29 6.62
N ASP A 388 -36.71 8.85 7.80
CA ASP A 388 -37.88 9.68 8.07
C ASP A 388 -37.42 10.99 8.71
N ILE A 389 -38.07 12.09 8.32
CA ILE A 389 -37.97 13.38 8.98
C ILE A 389 -39.37 13.92 9.22
N SER A 390 -39.61 14.58 10.35
CA SER A 390 -40.90 15.21 10.64
C SER A 390 -40.81 16.74 10.65
N MET A 391 -41.96 17.42 10.67
CA MET A 391 -41.95 18.89 10.84
C MET A 391 -41.34 19.31 12.19
N GLU A 392 -41.57 18.53 13.25
CA GLU A 392 -40.96 18.76 14.57
C GLU A 392 -39.44 18.71 14.51
N ASP A 393 -38.88 17.77 13.73
CA ASP A 393 -37.43 17.71 13.48
C ASP A 393 -36.93 18.98 12.79
N ILE A 394 -37.62 19.47 11.75
CA ILE A 394 -37.23 20.69 11.04
C ILE A 394 -37.25 21.91 11.96
N ILE A 395 -38.26 22.02 12.83
CA ILE A 395 -38.36 23.09 13.83
C ILE A 395 -37.20 23.01 14.81
N HIS A 396 -36.92 21.82 15.33
CA HIS A 396 -35.79 21.58 16.23
C HIS A 396 -34.47 21.96 15.57
N LEU A 397 -34.26 21.51 14.32
CA LEU A 397 -33.05 21.78 13.56
C LEU A 397 -32.84 23.27 13.31
N LYS A 398 -33.90 23.97 12.91
CA LYS A 398 -33.90 25.43 12.73
C LYS A 398 -33.52 26.12 14.03
N ALA A 399 -34.17 25.80 15.15
CA ALA A 399 -33.90 26.43 16.43
C ALA A 399 -32.43 26.24 16.86
N LYS A 400 -31.94 25.00 16.83
CA LYS A 400 -30.55 24.69 17.20
C LYS A 400 -29.52 25.29 16.25
N PHE A 401 -29.82 25.38 14.95
CA PHE A 401 -28.94 26.04 13.99
C PHE A 401 -28.79 27.55 14.30
N LEU A 402 -29.88 28.21 14.71
CA LEU A 402 -29.86 29.62 15.09
C LEU A 402 -29.10 29.86 16.41
N GLU A 403 -29.18 28.92 17.36
CA GLU A 403 -28.44 28.96 18.64
C GLU A 403 -26.93 28.73 18.46
N SER A 404 -26.52 27.86 17.53
CA SER A 404 -25.12 27.51 17.34
C SER A 404 -24.32 28.63 16.68
N ALA A 405 -23.11 28.93 17.17
CA ALA A 405 -22.19 29.85 16.50
C ALA A 405 -21.33 29.18 15.41
N THR A 406 -21.12 27.86 15.51
CA THR A 406 -20.08 27.11 14.78
C THR A 406 -20.62 26.39 13.54
N VAL A 407 -21.92 26.11 13.48
CA VAL A 407 -22.54 25.37 12.36
C VAL A 407 -22.62 26.26 11.13
N ILE A 408 -22.03 25.78 10.02
CA ILE A 408 -21.96 26.49 8.74
C ILE A 408 -22.98 25.92 7.75
N LYS A 409 -23.06 24.59 7.64
CA LYS A 409 -23.92 23.92 6.65
C LYS A 409 -24.41 22.55 7.11
N LEU A 410 -25.72 22.33 7.12
CA LEU A 410 -26.33 21.02 7.33
C LEU A 410 -27.14 20.65 6.10
N LYS A 411 -26.83 19.53 5.46
CA LYS A 411 -27.62 18.94 4.38
C LYS A 411 -28.19 17.62 4.88
N ILE A 412 -29.51 17.51 4.86
CA ILE A 412 -30.24 16.34 5.33
C ILE A 412 -31.13 15.89 4.18
N ASN A 413 -30.74 14.79 3.57
CA ASN A 413 -31.56 14.06 2.61
C ASN A 413 -32.52 13.17 3.39
N PHE A 414 -33.70 12.90 2.85
CA PHE A 414 -34.69 12.07 3.52
C PHE A 414 -35.46 11.19 2.52
N GLU A 415 -35.98 10.04 2.97
CA GLU A 415 -36.86 9.20 2.13
C GLU A 415 -38.32 9.59 2.30
N ARG A 416 -38.72 9.90 3.53
CA ARG A 416 -40.09 10.28 3.88
C ARG A 416 -40.08 11.54 4.74
N PHE A 417 -41.01 12.43 4.42
CA PHE A 417 -41.24 13.66 5.18
C PHE A 417 -42.68 13.69 5.66
N THR A 418 -42.87 13.48 6.96
CA THR A 418 -44.21 13.47 7.57
C THR A 418 -44.69 14.88 7.86
N ASN A 419 -46.00 15.12 7.72
CA ASN A 419 -46.65 16.41 7.95
C ASN A 419 -46.14 17.58 7.08
N SER A 420 -45.63 17.29 5.89
CA SER A 420 -45.04 18.28 4.97
C SER A 420 -45.99 19.41 4.55
N GLU A 421 -47.31 19.17 4.60
CA GLU A 421 -48.35 20.14 4.25
C GLU A 421 -48.31 21.40 5.14
N ASN A 422 -47.80 21.28 6.36
CA ASN A 422 -47.75 22.38 7.33
C ASN A 422 -46.48 23.23 7.23
N ILE A 423 -45.60 22.99 6.25
CA ILE A 423 -44.28 23.65 6.19
C ILE A 423 -44.36 25.18 6.20
N GLN A 424 -45.34 25.76 5.50
CA GLN A 424 -45.53 27.22 5.44
C GLN A 424 -46.08 27.78 6.76
N ASN A 425 -46.87 27.00 7.50
CA ASN A 425 -47.40 27.43 8.80
C ASN A 425 -46.27 27.61 9.83
N PHE A 426 -45.21 26.80 9.74
CA PHE A 426 -44.09 26.81 10.69
C PHE A 426 -42.88 27.63 10.25
N LEU A 427 -42.59 27.66 8.93
CA LEU A 427 -41.45 28.40 8.39
C LEU A 427 -41.82 29.79 7.86
N GLY A 428 -43.11 30.08 7.74
CA GLY A 428 -43.62 31.28 7.07
C GLY A 428 -43.57 31.15 5.56
N ARG A 429 -43.91 32.25 4.87
CA ARG A 429 -43.88 32.31 3.41
C ARG A 429 -42.43 32.25 2.89
N PRO A 430 -42.11 31.37 1.92
CA PRO A 430 -40.79 31.36 1.30
C PRO A 430 -40.56 32.63 0.47
N TYR A 431 -39.31 33.09 0.44
CA TYR A 431 -38.87 34.18 -0.44
C TYR A 431 -38.96 33.77 -1.92
N SER A 432 -38.49 32.56 -2.24
CA SER A 432 -38.57 32.00 -3.59
C SER A 432 -39.26 30.64 -3.54
N GLN A 433 -40.36 30.51 -4.27
CA GLN A 433 -41.09 29.25 -4.43
C GLN A 433 -41.10 28.85 -5.91
N LYS A 434 -40.35 27.81 -6.24
CA LYS A 434 -40.36 27.12 -7.54
C LYS A 434 -41.08 25.77 -7.38
N PRO A 435 -41.54 25.12 -8.46
CA PRO A 435 -42.36 23.89 -8.38
C PRO A 435 -41.79 22.77 -7.50
N HIS A 436 -40.46 22.68 -7.38
CA HIS A 436 -39.79 21.64 -6.57
C HIS A 436 -38.78 22.21 -5.57
N ASN A 437 -38.75 23.52 -5.36
CA ASN A 437 -37.72 24.16 -4.54
C ASN A 437 -38.24 25.42 -3.84
N SER A 438 -38.11 25.46 -2.53
CA SER A 438 -38.51 26.60 -1.70
C SER A 438 -37.33 27.11 -0.88
N ILE A 439 -37.17 28.42 -0.82
CA ILE A 439 -36.05 29.09 -0.14
C ILE A 439 -36.59 30.09 0.88
N TRP A 440 -36.03 30.06 2.09
CA TRP A 440 -36.27 31.04 3.15
C TRP A 440 -34.94 31.66 3.60
N PHE A 441 -35.00 32.94 3.97
CA PHE A 441 -33.92 33.63 4.66
C PHE A 441 -34.40 34.09 6.04
N ILE A 442 -33.64 33.77 7.08
CA ILE A 442 -34.01 34.05 8.47
C ILE A 442 -32.82 34.73 9.14
N ARG A 443 -33.03 35.92 9.72
CA ARG A 443 -31.97 36.62 10.46
C ARG A 443 -31.57 35.82 11.69
N ILE A 444 -30.27 35.73 11.94
CA ILE A 444 -29.76 35.21 13.22
C ILE A 444 -29.71 36.40 14.19
N PRO A 445 -30.36 36.32 15.36
CA PRO A 445 -30.33 37.40 16.35
C PRO A 445 -28.90 37.85 16.67
N ASP A 446 -28.72 39.16 16.85
CA ASP A 446 -27.44 39.78 17.23
C ASP A 446 -26.25 39.44 16.33
N SER A 447 -26.50 39.10 15.07
CA SER A 447 -25.48 38.65 14.12
C SER A 447 -25.65 39.30 12.74
N GLN A 448 -24.52 39.54 12.06
CA GLN A 448 -24.49 39.91 10.64
C GLN A 448 -24.71 38.71 9.72
N LYS A 449 -25.18 37.59 10.27
CA LYS A 449 -25.42 36.34 9.55
C LYS A 449 -26.90 36.03 9.46
N CYS A 450 -27.26 35.25 8.46
CA CYS A 450 -28.61 34.71 8.30
C CYS A 450 -28.55 33.22 7.99
N LEU A 451 -29.63 32.52 8.34
CA LEU A 451 -29.92 31.18 7.87
C LEU A 451 -30.58 31.25 6.49
N HIS A 452 -29.96 30.63 5.51
CA HIS A 452 -30.57 30.24 4.25
C HIS A 452 -31.04 28.80 4.37
N LEU A 453 -32.35 28.60 4.30
CA LEU A 453 -32.99 27.30 4.31
C LEU A 453 -33.50 26.99 2.91
N ASN A 454 -32.98 25.92 2.32
CA ASN A 454 -33.41 25.43 1.02
C ASN A 454 -34.07 24.06 1.16
N TYR A 455 -35.32 23.96 0.73
CA TYR A 455 -36.09 22.73 0.73
C TYR A 455 -36.37 22.31 -0.70
N VAL A 456 -35.89 21.12 -1.07
CA VAL A 456 -36.27 20.47 -2.32
C VAL A 456 -37.27 19.37 -2.01
N ILE A 457 -38.45 19.48 -2.62
CA ILE A 457 -39.58 18.57 -2.36
C ILE A 457 -39.14 17.12 -2.55
N SER A 458 -39.43 16.30 -1.54
CA SER A 458 -39.14 14.86 -1.52
C SER A 458 -37.65 14.51 -1.73
N ARG A 459 -36.73 15.43 -1.41
CA ARG A 459 -35.29 15.18 -1.55
C ARG A 459 -34.49 15.56 -0.30
N PHE A 460 -34.43 16.84 0.04
CA PHE A 460 -33.56 17.31 1.12
C PHE A 460 -33.93 18.67 1.69
N PHE A 461 -33.42 18.92 2.88
CA PHE A 461 -33.27 20.24 3.47
C PHE A 461 -31.78 20.63 3.52
N ILE A 462 -31.47 21.88 3.20
CA ILE A 462 -30.14 22.47 3.38
C ILE A 462 -30.28 23.72 4.23
N PHE A 463 -29.63 23.71 5.40
CA PHE A 463 -29.43 24.86 6.26
C PHE A 463 -28.04 25.40 5.98
N THR A 464 -27.88 26.68 5.64
CA THR A 464 -26.58 27.29 5.37
C THR A 464 -26.50 28.68 5.99
N ARG A 465 -25.37 29.00 6.59
CA ARG A 465 -25.10 30.32 7.17
C ARG A 465 -24.49 31.25 6.11
N PHE A 466 -25.15 32.36 5.83
CA PHE A 466 -24.65 33.42 4.94
C PHE A 466 -24.45 34.73 5.67
N ASN A 467 -23.74 35.67 5.03
CA ASN A 467 -23.72 37.06 5.47
C ASN A 467 -25.03 37.73 5.05
N ALA A 468 -25.73 38.34 6.00
CA ALA A 468 -27.02 38.98 5.74
C ALA A 468 -26.91 40.11 4.71
N SER A 469 -25.77 40.82 4.66
CA SER A 469 -25.51 41.88 3.67
C SER A 469 -25.48 41.39 2.21
N CYS A 470 -25.34 40.09 1.97
CA CYS A 470 -25.37 39.51 0.62
C CYS A 470 -26.80 39.19 0.14
N ILE A 471 -27.80 39.37 1.01
CA ILE A 471 -29.19 38.96 0.77
C ILE A 471 -30.06 40.22 0.67
N PRO A 472 -30.96 40.31 -0.32
CA PRO A 472 -31.92 41.42 -0.43
C PRO A 472 -32.77 41.58 0.84
N GLU A 473 -33.04 42.81 1.26
CA GLU A 473 -33.80 43.10 2.49
C GLU A 473 -35.23 42.55 2.45
N ASP A 474 -35.88 42.58 1.28
CA ASP A 474 -37.21 42.00 1.03
C ASP A 474 -37.23 40.47 1.06
N ALA A 475 -36.06 39.82 1.15
CA ALA A 475 -35.97 38.37 1.28
C ALA A 475 -36.13 37.87 2.72
N PHE A 476 -36.03 38.76 3.71
CA PHE A 476 -36.32 38.44 5.10
C PHE A 476 -37.82 38.67 5.36
N PRO A 477 -38.53 37.72 5.99
CA PRO A 477 -39.93 37.94 6.36
C PRO A 477 -40.04 39.11 7.33
N ASP A 478 -40.97 40.03 7.07
CA ASP A 478 -41.20 41.20 7.91
C ASP A 478 -41.52 40.76 9.35
N GLN A 479 -40.87 41.41 10.34
CA GLN A 479 -41.05 41.13 11.78
C GLN A 479 -42.50 41.35 12.29
N LEU A 480 -43.43 41.75 11.41
CA LEU A 480 -44.79 42.18 11.76
C LEU A 480 -45.86 41.08 11.70
N GLU A 481 -45.56 39.84 11.26
CA GLU A 481 -46.59 38.80 11.09
C GLU A 481 -46.72 37.77 12.23
N TYR A 482 -45.94 37.86 13.32
CA TYR A 482 -46.01 36.92 14.45
C TYR A 482 -46.60 37.53 15.73
N GLN A 483 -47.76 38.20 15.62
CA GLN A 483 -48.65 38.44 16.76
C GLN A 483 -50.08 38.02 16.40
N ILE A 484 -50.39 36.72 16.51
CA ILE A 484 -51.77 36.24 16.77
C ILE A 484 -51.68 35.07 17.73
#